data_AF-A0A9R1PXT1-F1
#
_entry.id   AF-A0A9R1PXT1-F1
#
_cell.length_a   1.000
_cell.length_b   1.000
_cell.length_c   1.000
_cell.angle_alpha   90.00
_cell.angle_beta   90.00
_cell.angle_gamma   90.00
#
_symmetry.space_group_name_H-M   'P 1'
#
loop_
_entity.id
_entity.type
_entity.pdbx_description
1 polymer ?
#
loop_
_entity_poly.entity_id
_entity_poly.type
_entity_poly.pdbx_seq_one_letter_code
_entity_poly.pdbx_strand_id
1 'polypeptide(L)'
;MEQKARIRKQLLEPEFLPSSYDTAWVAMVPLPGSPQVPCFPQCVECVLQNQQSNGSWGLVQVDSSINKDVLSSTLACVLALKRWNVGGEHIKRGLRFIGRNFFIVTNEQSVAPIGFNITFSGMLSLGMEMGLEFPVGQNDLDRILHLREVELKRLLGDKSDGRKEYMAYVAEGLGNLLDWNQVMKFQRKNGSLFNSPSTTAAALIHNFDDKALQYLNLFVSKFGGSGRSSHLSL
;
A
#
# COMPACT_ATOMS: atom_id res chain seq x y z
N MET A 1 15.79 -14.42 34.29
CA MET A 1 15.55 -12.98 34.09
C MET A 1 15.59 -12.56 32.61
N GLU A 2 16.34 -13.24 31.74
CA GLU A 2 16.43 -12.95 30.30
C GLU A 2 15.11 -13.06 29.52
N GLN A 3 14.24 -14.02 29.84
CA GLN A 3 12.98 -14.20 29.10
C GLN A 3 11.97 -13.08 29.36
N LYS A 4 11.90 -12.58 30.60
CA LYS A 4 11.11 -11.38 30.93
C LYS A 4 11.69 -10.11 30.30
N ALA A 5 13.02 -10.03 30.16
CA ALA A 5 13.68 -8.92 29.47
C ALA A 5 13.47 -8.95 27.95
N ARG A 6 13.48 -10.14 27.32
CA ARG A 6 13.13 -10.34 25.90
C ARG A 6 11.68 -10.00 25.61
N ILE A 7 10.74 -10.47 26.44
CA ILE A 7 9.31 -10.17 26.31
C ILE A 7 9.07 -8.67 26.52
N ARG A 8 9.72 -8.03 27.51
CA ARG A 8 9.67 -6.57 27.66
C ARG A 8 10.25 -5.84 26.45
N LYS A 9 11.37 -6.31 25.87
CA LYS A 9 11.97 -5.69 24.69
C LYS A 9 11.05 -5.80 23.46
N GLN A 10 10.41 -6.95 23.24
CA GLN A 10 9.43 -7.14 22.16
C GLN A 10 8.11 -6.36 22.37
N LEU A 11 7.72 -6.09 23.62
CA LEU A 11 6.54 -5.27 23.95
C LEU A 11 6.82 -3.76 23.94
N LEU A 12 8.06 -3.35 24.23
CA LEU A 12 8.49 -1.95 24.27
C LEU A 12 8.97 -1.46 22.90
N GLU A 13 9.59 -2.35 22.12
CA GLU A 13 9.97 -2.12 20.74
C GLU A 13 9.53 -3.33 19.92
N PRO A 14 8.25 -3.40 19.53
CA PRO A 14 7.90 -4.32 18.47
C PRO A 14 8.66 -3.85 17.23
N GLU A 15 9.62 -4.65 16.75
CA GLU A 15 10.22 -4.49 15.43
C GLU A 15 9.12 -4.75 14.39
N PHE A 16 8.14 -3.84 14.30
CA PHE A 16 7.18 -3.82 13.22
C PHE A 16 7.93 -3.35 11.99
N LEU A 17 8.49 -4.32 11.27
CA LEU A 17 8.78 -4.12 9.86
C LEU A 17 7.52 -3.56 9.21
N PRO A 18 7.61 -2.41 8.53
CA PRO A 18 6.43 -1.79 7.93
C PRO A 18 5.76 -2.73 6.94
N SER A 19 4.43 -2.64 6.86
CA SER A 19 3.65 -3.44 5.91
C SER A 19 4.21 -3.28 4.48
N SER A 20 4.27 -4.38 3.72
CA SER A 20 4.69 -4.31 2.32
C SER A 20 3.75 -3.42 1.49
N TYR A 21 2.45 -3.40 1.83
CA TYR A 21 1.47 -2.52 1.20
C TYR A 21 1.81 -1.04 1.41
N ASP A 22 2.02 -0.63 2.67
CA ASP A 22 2.40 0.74 3.02
C ASP A 22 3.74 1.14 2.40
N THR A 23 4.73 0.26 2.50
CA THR A 23 6.07 0.48 1.94
C THR A 23 6.01 0.71 0.43
N ALA A 24 5.16 -0.04 -0.29
CA ALA A 24 4.99 0.12 -1.72
C ALA A 24 4.33 1.45 -2.10
N TRP A 25 3.31 1.89 -1.36
CA TRP A 25 2.71 3.21 -1.57
C TRP A 25 3.72 4.34 -1.33
N VAL A 26 4.51 4.26 -0.25
CA VAL A 26 5.59 5.23 0.01
C VAL A 26 6.67 5.18 -1.08
N ALA A 27 6.99 4.00 -1.59
CA ALA A 27 7.94 3.85 -2.70
C ALA A 27 7.48 4.54 -3.99
N MET A 28 6.18 4.71 -4.21
CA MET A 28 5.64 5.39 -5.40
C MET A 28 5.74 6.92 -5.37
N VAL A 29 6.07 7.52 -4.22
CA VAL A 29 6.15 8.98 -4.07
C VAL A 29 7.31 9.55 -4.91
N PRO A 30 7.03 10.45 -5.88
CA PRO A 30 8.08 11.11 -6.64
C PRO A 30 8.77 12.20 -5.84
N LEU A 31 10.05 12.43 -6.16
CA LEU A 31 10.78 13.57 -5.63
C LEU A 31 10.17 14.89 -6.16
N PRO A 32 9.91 15.89 -5.31
CA PRO A 32 9.37 17.18 -5.76
C PRO A 32 10.28 17.82 -6.81
N GLY A 33 9.69 18.26 -7.92
CA GLY A 33 10.42 18.82 -9.06
C GLY A 33 11.20 17.81 -9.91
N SER A 34 11.19 16.51 -9.57
CA SER A 34 11.87 15.44 -10.30
C SER A 34 11.00 14.18 -10.35
N PRO A 35 9.93 14.16 -11.17
CA PRO A 35 8.90 13.11 -11.15
C PRO A 35 9.40 11.72 -11.56
N GLN A 36 10.60 11.62 -12.14
CA GLN A 36 11.24 10.38 -12.56
C GLN A 36 12.14 9.75 -11.48
N VAL A 37 12.26 10.41 -10.32
CA VAL A 37 13.12 9.97 -9.22
C VAL A 37 12.25 9.65 -8.01
N PRO A 38 12.43 8.50 -7.34
CA PRO A 38 11.73 8.21 -6.10
C PRO A 38 12.18 9.15 -4.98
N CYS A 39 11.23 9.69 -4.21
CA CYS A 39 11.52 10.45 -3.00
C CYS A 39 12.13 9.54 -1.91
N PHE A 40 11.74 8.27 -1.88
CA PHE A 40 12.18 7.26 -0.91
C PHE A 40 12.80 6.03 -1.61
N PRO A 41 14.01 6.14 -2.19
CA PRO A 41 14.65 5.02 -2.90
C PRO A 41 14.84 3.77 -2.02
N GLN A 42 15.04 3.94 -0.72
CA GLN A 42 15.13 2.83 0.24
C GLN A 42 13.84 2.00 0.34
N CYS A 43 12.66 2.59 0.09
CA CYS A 43 11.41 1.83 0.04
C CYS A 43 11.33 1.00 -1.25
N VAL A 44 11.84 1.52 -2.38
CA VAL A 44 11.95 0.75 -3.63
C VAL A 44 12.86 -0.46 -3.45
N GLU A 45 14.02 -0.27 -2.82
CA GLU A 45 14.96 -1.36 -2.52
C GLU A 45 14.34 -2.39 -1.57
N CYS A 46 13.62 -1.95 -0.54
CA CYS A 46 12.89 -2.83 0.36
C CYS A 46 11.87 -3.71 -0.40
N VAL A 47 11.13 -3.13 -1.36
CA VAL A 47 10.21 -3.91 -2.21
C VAL A 47 10.97 -4.94 -3.05
N LEU A 48 12.10 -4.57 -3.66
CA LEU A 48 12.92 -5.51 -4.45
C LEU A 48 13.42 -6.69 -3.61
N GLN A 49 13.86 -6.45 -2.38
CA GLN A 49 14.51 -7.46 -1.53
C GLN A 49 13.54 -8.42 -0.82
N ASN A 50 12.26 -8.06 -0.69
CA ASN A 50 11.31 -8.77 0.17
C ASN A 50 10.22 -9.56 -0.59
N GLN A 51 10.41 -9.86 -1.89
CA GLN A 51 9.50 -10.75 -2.61
C GLN A 51 9.69 -12.20 -2.16
N GLN A 52 8.59 -12.87 -1.81
CA GLN A 52 8.62 -14.29 -1.46
C GLN A 52 8.85 -15.20 -2.67
N SER A 53 9.22 -16.46 -2.43
CA SER A 53 9.48 -17.45 -3.48
C SER A 53 8.27 -17.70 -4.38
N ASN A 54 7.06 -17.71 -3.81
CA ASN A 54 5.78 -17.84 -4.51
C ASN A 54 5.38 -16.61 -5.37
N GLY A 55 6.11 -15.49 -5.25
CA GLY A 55 5.87 -14.25 -5.98
C GLY A 55 5.09 -13.18 -5.22
N SER A 56 4.62 -13.43 -3.98
CA SER A 56 3.87 -12.45 -3.20
C SER A 56 4.72 -11.53 -2.35
N TRP A 57 4.11 -10.44 -1.88
CA TRP A 57 4.57 -9.61 -0.77
C TRP A 57 3.52 -9.59 0.35
N GLY A 58 3.97 -9.32 1.57
CA GLY A 58 3.15 -9.39 2.79
C GLY A 58 3.51 -10.59 3.67
N LEU A 59 3.09 -10.57 4.93
CA LEU A 59 3.31 -11.67 5.85
C LEU A 59 2.33 -12.80 5.54
N VAL A 60 2.83 -13.95 5.10
CA VAL A 60 2.08 -15.21 5.20
C VAL A 60 2.16 -15.58 6.67
N GLN A 61 1.05 -15.40 7.41
CA GLN A 61 1.03 -15.84 8.81
C GLN A 61 1.20 -17.36 8.82
N VAL A 62 1.87 -17.86 9.86
CA VAL A 62 2.33 -19.25 9.98
C VAL A 62 1.19 -20.29 9.80
N ASP A 63 -0.08 -19.87 10.00
CA ASP A 63 -1.26 -20.70 9.88
C ASP A 63 -2.28 -20.29 8.79
N SER A 64 -2.02 -19.27 7.95
CA SER A 64 -3.05 -18.72 7.06
C SER A 64 -2.86 -19.01 5.56
N SER A 65 -3.97 -19.40 4.94
CA SER A 65 -4.15 -19.39 3.49
C SER A 65 -3.94 -17.98 2.92
N ILE A 66 -3.61 -17.92 1.62
CA ILE A 66 -3.54 -16.66 0.88
C ILE A 66 -4.85 -15.89 1.09
N ASN A 67 -4.74 -14.59 1.40
CA ASN A 67 -5.88 -13.73 1.70
C ASN A 67 -5.81 -12.41 0.90
N LYS A 68 -6.82 -11.56 1.12
CA LYS A 68 -6.95 -10.26 0.46
C LYS A 68 -5.83 -9.27 0.81
N ASP A 69 -5.19 -9.39 1.99
CA ASP A 69 -4.06 -8.54 2.40
C ASP A 69 -2.79 -8.85 1.60
N VAL A 70 -2.48 -10.14 1.41
CA VAL A 70 -1.33 -10.59 0.62
C VAL A 70 -1.51 -10.19 -0.85
N LEU A 71 -2.73 -10.29 -1.38
CA LEU A 71 -3.05 -9.84 -2.74
C LEU A 71 -2.88 -8.32 -2.88
N SER A 72 -3.40 -7.54 -1.93
CA SER A 72 -3.27 -6.08 -1.94
C SER A 72 -1.81 -5.65 -1.84
N SER A 73 -1.05 -6.25 -0.92
CA SER A 73 0.38 -6.00 -0.74
C SER A 73 1.18 -6.33 -2.00
N THR A 74 0.88 -7.47 -2.63
CA THR A 74 1.54 -7.89 -3.86
C THR A 74 1.24 -6.93 -5.01
N LEU A 75 -0.02 -6.53 -5.18
CA LEU A 75 -0.41 -5.58 -6.23
C LEU A 75 0.25 -4.21 -6.02
N ALA A 76 0.22 -3.67 -4.80
CA ALA A 76 0.89 -2.42 -4.47
C ALA A 76 2.41 -2.48 -4.79
N CYS A 77 3.08 -3.58 -4.42
CA CYS A 77 4.50 -3.77 -4.72
C CYS A 77 4.78 -3.83 -6.24
N VAL A 78 3.94 -4.53 -7.01
CA VAL A 78 4.04 -4.56 -8.47
C VAL A 78 3.91 -3.16 -9.06
N LEU A 79 2.96 -2.35 -8.58
CA LEU A 79 2.78 -0.96 -9.02
C LEU A 79 4.01 -0.10 -8.68
N ALA A 80 4.56 -0.24 -7.47
CA ALA A 80 5.75 0.49 -7.06
C ALA A 80 6.96 0.18 -7.95
N LEU A 81 7.20 -1.09 -8.28
CA LEU A 81 8.28 -1.48 -9.19
C LEU A 81 8.03 -0.99 -10.62
N LYS A 82 6.79 -1.08 -11.08
CA LYS A 82 6.39 -0.61 -12.42
C LYS A 82 6.55 0.90 -12.56
N ARG A 83 6.22 1.68 -11.52
CA ARG A 83 6.34 3.15 -11.50
C ARG A 83 7.75 3.63 -11.85
N TRP A 84 8.77 2.91 -11.38
CA TRP A 84 10.18 3.22 -11.61
C TRP A 84 10.84 2.38 -12.69
N ASN A 85 10.06 1.50 -13.36
CA ASN A 85 10.54 0.57 -14.38
C ASN A 85 11.73 -0.30 -13.92
N VAL A 86 11.68 -0.80 -12.69
CA VAL A 86 12.70 -1.67 -12.08
C VAL A 86 12.13 -3.05 -11.76
N GLY A 87 12.99 -4.06 -11.57
CA GLY A 87 12.56 -5.36 -11.07
C GLY A 87 11.62 -6.13 -12.00
N GLY A 88 11.85 -6.12 -13.32
CA GLY A 88 10.95 -6.75 -14.30
C GLY A 88 10.56 -8.21 -14.01
N GLU A 89 11.48 -9.03 -13.51
CA GLU A 89 11.17 -10.40 -13.08
C GLU A 89 10.29 -10.47 -11.82
N HIS A 90 10.47 -9.52 -10.89
CA HIS A 90 9.63 -9.40 -9.70
C HIS A 90 8.19 -9.04 -10.10
N ILE A 91 8.02 -8.11 -11.04
CA ILE A 91 6.72 -7.74 -11.63
C ILE A 91 6.05 -8.97 -12.24
N LYS A 92 6.74 -9.71 -13.12
CA LYS A 92 6.19 -10.92 -13.77
C LYS A 92 5.74 -11.97 -12.75
N ARG A 93 6.54 -12.21 -11.71
CA ARG A 93 6.21 -13.17 -10.63
C ARG A 93 5.03 -12.69 -9.79
N GLY A 94 4.96 -11.41 -9.46
CA GLY A 94 3.85 -10.81 -8.73
C GLY A 94 2.53 -10.87 -9.50
N LEU A 95 2.54 -10.53 -10.79
CA LEU A 95 1.37 -10.67 -11.67
C LEU A 95 0.91 -12.12 -11.78
N ARG A 96 1.85 -13.07 -11.92
CA ARG A 96 1.52 -14.51 -11.93
C ARG A 96 0.89 -14.96 -10.62
N PHE A 97 1.38 -14.46 -9.48
CA PHE A 97 0.78 -14.74 -8.18
C PHE A 97 -0.65 -14.19 -8.08
N ILE A 98 -0.88 -12.94 -8.51
CA ILE A 98 -2.21 -12.31 -8.53
C ILE A 98 -3.17 -13.13 -9.40
N GLY A 99 -2.78 -13.46 -10.64
CA GLY A 99 -3.63 -14.23 -11.55
C GLY A 99 -4.04 -15.59 -10.99
N ARG A 100 -3.10 -16.34 -10.39
CA ARG A 100 -3.37 -17.65 -9.77
C ARG A 100 -4.35 -17.58 -8.60
N ASN A 101 -4.41 -16.45 -7.91
CA ASN A 101 -5.14 -16.29 -6.65
C ASN A 101 -6.30 -15.29 -6.76
N PHE A 102 -6.65 -14.86 -7.97
CA PHE A 102 -7.62 -13.79 -8.19
C PHE A 102 -9.03 -14.17 -7.71
N PHE A 103 -9.37 -15.46 -7.70
CA PHE A 103 -10.64 -15.96 -7.17
C PHE A 103 -10.89 -15.55 -5.71
N ILE A 104 -9.84 -15.24 -4.93
CA ILE A 104 -9.95 -14.76 -3.55
C ILE A 104 -10.48 -13.32 -3.52
N VAL A 105 -10.11 -12.50 -4.51
CA VAL A 105 -10.58 -11.12 -4.66
C VAL A 105 -12.09 -11.10 -4.87
N THR A 106 -12.59 -11.98 -5.75
CA THR A 106 -14.01 -12.07 -6.13
C THR A 106 -14.86 -12.90 -5.15
N ASN A 107 -14.24 -13.57 -4.17
CA ASN A 107 -14.94 -14.33 -3.15
C ASN A 107 -15.47 -13.40 -2.03
N GLU A 108 -16.79 -13.20 -2.02
CA GLU A 108 -17.51 -12.39 -1.01
C GLU A 108 -17.51 -13.01 0.39
N GLN A 109 -17.30 -14.33 0.51
CA GLN A 109 -17.22 -15.01 1.81
C GLN A 109 -15.86 -14.84 2.49
N SER A 110 -14.86 -14.35 1.76
CA SER A 110 -13.52 -14.12 2.32
C SER A 110 -13.47 -12.79 3.08
N VAL A 111 -12.92 -12.84 4.29
CA VAL A 111 -12.69 -11.66 5.15
C VAL A 111 -11.89 -10.63 4.36
N ALA A 112 -12.42 -9.40 4.31
CA ALA A 112 -11.84 -8.29 3.55
C ALA A 112 -11.50 -7.13 4.48
N PRO A 113 -10.36 -6.46 4.28
CA PRO A 113 -10.09 -5.17 4.89
C PRO A 113 -11.16 -4.14 4.54
N ILE A 114 -11.36 -3.17 5.44
CA ILE A 114 -12.23 -2.03 5.18
C ILE A 114 -11.75 -1.32 3.91
N GLY A 115 -12.66 -1.06 2.98
CA GLY A 115 -12.33 -0.39 1.72
C GLY A 115 -11.60 -1.25 0.69
N PHE A 116 -11.48 -2.58 0.89
CA PHE A 116 -10.78 -3.47 -0.04
C PHE A 116 -11.26 -3.36 -1.48
N ASN A 117 -12.58 -3.38 -1.71
CA ASN A 117 -13.12 -3.31 -3.07
C ASN A 117 -12.73 -2.01 -3.77
N ILE A 118 -12.71 -0.88 -3.06
CA ILE A 118 -12.29 0.42 -3.60
C ILE A 118 -10.78 0.46 -3.82
N THR A 119 -10.00 0.09 -2.81
CA THR A 119 -8.52 0.17 -2.86
C THR A 119 -7.94 -0.80 -3.88
N PHE A 120 -8.34 -2.07 -3.84
CA PHE A 120 -7.83 -3.10 -4.75
C PHE A 120 -8.21 -2.85 -6.20
N SER A 121 -9.48 -2.52 -6.48
CA SER A 121 -9.90 -2.16 -7.85
C SER A 121 -9.20 -0.89 -8.35
N GLY A 122 -8.91 0.06 -7.45
CA GLY A 122 -8.21 1.30 -7.79
C GLY A 122 -6.78 1.03 -8.21
N MET A 123 -6.11 0.14 -7.48
CA MET A 123 -4.78 -0.34 -7.86
C MET A 123 -4.79 -1.13 -9.18
N LEU A 124 -5.84 -1.92 -9.46
CA LEU A 124 -5.96 -2.58 -10.77
C LEU A 124 -6.09 -1.55 -11.90
N SER A 125 -6.96 -0.55 -11.74
CA SER A 125 -7.10 0.55 -12.72
C SER A 125 -5.78 1.29 -12.92
N LEU A 126 -5.09 1.65 -11.83
CA LEU A 126 -3.78 2.30 -11.89
C LEU A 126 -2.74 1.43 -12.60
N GLY A 127 -2.74 0.12 -12.37
CA GLY A 127 -1.86 -0.81 -13.07
C GLY A 127 -2.09 -0.86 -14.57
N MET A 128 -3.37 -0.90 -14.99
CA MET A 128 -3.75 -0.85 -16.40
C MET A 128 -3.32 0.49 -17.05
N GLU A 129 -3.51 1.61 -16.36
CA GLU A 129 -3.04 2.94 -16.81
C GLU A 129 -1.50 2.98 -16.95
N MET A 130 -0.76 2.25 -16.11
CA MET A 130 0.69 2.08 -16.23
C MET A 130 1.11 1.09 -17.34
N GLY A 131 0.16 0.48 -18.07
CA GLY A 131 0.43 -0.51 -19.11
C GLY A 131 0.82 -1.89 -18.57
N LEU A 132 0.31 -2.27 -17.39
CA LEU A 132 0.37 -3.66 -16.92
C LEU A 132 -0.77 -4.47 -17.52
N GLU A 133 -0.44 -5.69 -17.93
CA GLU A 133 -1.42 -6.69 -18.33
C GLU A 133 -1.60 -7.70 -17.20
N PHE A 134 -2.83 -7.82 -16.70
CA PHE A 134 -3.17 -8.75 -15.64
C PHE A 134 -3.55 -10.12 -16.24
N PRO A 135 -2.92 -11.22 -15.80
CA PRO A 135 -3.24 -12.57 -16.27
C PRO A 135 -4.52 -13.10 -15.59
N VAL A 136 -5.64 -12.40 -15.82
CA VAL A 136 -6.94 -12.62 -15.20
C VAL A 136 -8.00 -12.63 -16.30
N GLY A 137 -9.03 -13.47 -16.17
CA GLY A 137 -10.13 -13.50 -17.13
C GLY A 137 -10.92 -12.20 -17.14
N GLN A 138 -11.41 -11.79 -18.32
CA GLN A 138 -12.17 -10.55 -18.48
C GLN A 138 -13.40 -10.49 -17.54
N ASN A 139 -14.11 -11.61 -17.38
CA ASN A 139 -15.28 -11.69 -16.49
C ASN A 139 -14.94 -11.38 -15.01
N ASP A 140 -13.78 -11.81 -14.54
CA ASP A 140 -13.35 -11.57 -13.16
C ASP A 140 -12.93 -10.10 -12.96
N LEU A 141 -12.28 -9.51 -13.97
CA LEU A 141 -11.96 -8.08 -13.99
C LEU A 141 -13.23 -7.23 -14.02
N ASP A 142 -14.18 -7.56 -14.90
CA ASP A 142 -15.45 -6.85 -15.00
C ASP A 142 -16.24 -6.95 -13.69
N ARG A 143 -16.20 -8.11 -13.02
CA ARG A 143 -16.84 -8.29 -11.71
C ARG A 143 -16.28 -7.36 -10.65
N ILE A 144 -14.95 -7.26 -10.50
CA ILE A 144 -14.37 -6.40 -9.46
C ILE A 144 -14.57 -4.91 -9.77
N LEU A 145 -14.51 -4.52 -11.05
CA LEU A 145 -14.80 -3.16 -11.48
C LEU A 145 -16.27 -2.79 -11.26
N HIS A 146 -17.19 -3.74 -11.49
CA HIS A 146 -18.60 -3.55 -11.19
C HIS A 146 -18.85 -3.38 -9.68
N LEU A 147 -18.20 -4.20 -8.82
CA LEU A 147 -18.29 -4.06 -7.36
C LEU A 147 -17.82 -2.67 -6.90
N ARG A 148 -16.73 -2.16 -7.47
CA ARG A 148 -16.27 -0.77 -7.24
C ARG A 148 -17.35 0.24 -7.63
N GLU A 149 -17.94 0.10 -8.81
CA GLU A 149 -18.95 1.04 -9.30
C GLU A 149 -20.21 1.06 -8.41
N VAL A 150 -20.68 -0.11 -7.98
CA VAL A 150 -21.82 -0.25 -7.05
C VAL A 150 -21.51 0.44 -5.72
N GLU A 151 -20.30 0.23 -5.18
CA GLU A 151 -19.90 0.86 -3.92
C GLU A 151 -19.79 2.39 -4.07
N LEU A 152 -19.22 2.88 -5.17
CA LEU A 152 -19.15 4.31 -5.48
C LEU A 152 -20.53 4.94 -5.63
N LYS A 153 -21.46 4.28 -6.33
CA LYS A 153 -22.85 4.74 -6.46
C LYS A 153 -23.55 4.84 -5.11
N ARG A 154 -23.33 3.86 -4.22
CA ARG A 154 -23.85 3.90 -2.84
C ARG A 154 -23.30 5.10 -2.07
N LEU A 155 -22.00 5.38 -2.19
CA LEU A 155 -21.38 6.53 -1.54
C LEU A 155 -21.93 7.84 -2.09
N LEU A 156 -22.10 7.98 -3.41
CA LEU A 156 -22.65 9.21 -4.01
C LEU A 156 -24.08 9.51 -3.52
N GLY A 157 -24.88 8.47 -3.26
CA GLY A 157 -26.23 8.61 -2.71
C GLY A 157 -26.28 9.01 -1.22
N ASP A 158 -25.23 8.71 -0.46
CA ASP A 158 -25.12 9.08 0.96
C ASP A 158 -24.75 10.57 1.10
N LYS A 159 -25.46 11.33 1.94
CA LYS A 159 -25.18 12.75 2.20
C LYS A 159 -24.53 13.01 3.56
N SER A 160 -24.18 11.96 4.30
CA SER A 160 -23.57 12.04 5.61
C SER A 160 -22.15 12.61 5.58
N ASP A 161 -21.69 13.15 6.71
CA ASP A 161 -20.28 13.49 6.89
C ASP A 161 -19.40 12.23 7.00
N GLY A 162 -19.95 11.13 7.51
CA GLY A 162 -19.27 9.82 7.57
C GLY A 162 -18.84 9.30 6.21
N ARG A 163 -19.59 9.60 5.14
CA ARG A 163 -19.15 9.33 3.76
C ARG A 163 -17.82 10.00 3.44
N LYS A 164 -17.66 11.29 3.78
CA LYS A 164 -16.45 12.06 3.44
C LYS A 164 -15.24 11.48 4.16
N GLU A 165 -15.41 11.09 5.42
CA GLU A 165 -14.41 10.38 6.21
C GLU A 165 -14.02 9.04 5.57
N TYR A 166 -15.01 8.23 5.19
CA TYR A 166 -14.74 6.94 4.54
C TYR A 166 -14.00 7.10 3.21
N MET A 167 -14.42 8.03 2.36
CA MET A 167 -13.75 8.32 1.09
C MET A 167 -12.32 8.81 1.29
N ALA A 168 -12.07 9.63 2.32
CA ALA A 168 -10.73 10.06 2.67
C ALA A 168 -9.87 8.91 3.23
N TYR A 169 -10.48 7.96 3.95
CA TYR A 169 -9.79 6.78 4.49
C TYR A 169 -9.31 5.82 3.39
N VAL A 170 -10.08 5.68 2.30
CA VAL A 170 -9.74 4.81 1.15
C VAL A 170 -9.14 5.59 -0.02
N ALA A 171 -8.61 6.79 0.23
CA ALA A 171 -8.28 7.76 -0.82
C ALA A 171 -7.22 7.26 -1.81
N GLU A 172 -6.28 6.42 -1.36
CA GLU A 172 -5.28 5.82 -2.24
C GLU A 172 -5.91 4.93 -3.34
N GLY A 173 -7.11 4.40 -3.10
CA GLY A 173 -7.88 3.61 -4.05
C GLY A 173 -8.71 4.42 -5.05
N LEU A 174 -8.86 5.73 -4.80
CA LEU A 174 -9.76 6.60 -5.56
C LEU A 174 -9.00 7.55 -6.49
N GLY A 175 -7.76 7.90 -6.16
CA GLY A 175 -6.85 8.65 -7.03
C GLY A 175 -7.49 9.94 -7.56
N ASN A 176 -7.59 10.07 -8.89
CA ASN A 176 -8.13 11.26 -9.57
C ASN A 176 -9.64 11.48 -9.37
N LEU A 177 -10.36 10.56 -8.74
CA LEU A 177 -11.79 10.72 -8.43
C LEU A 177 -12.05 11.66 -7.23
N LEU A 178 -11.00 12.03 -6.50
CA LEU A 178 -11.10 12.84 -5.28
C LEU A 178 -10.63 14.28 -5.48
N ASP A 179 -11.32 15.21 -4.81
CA ASP A 179 -10.73 16.51 -4.48
C ASP A 179 -9.81 16.34 -3.27
N TRP A 180 -8.50 16.25 -3.53
CA TRP A 180 -7.49 16.09 -2.50
C TRP A 180 -7.48 17.24 -1.48
N ASN A 181 -7.96 18.44 -1.83
CA ASN A 181 -8.11 19.51 -0.85
C ASN A 181 -9.17 19.18 0.21
N GLN A 182 -10.21 18.41 -0.13
CA GLN A 182 -11.17 17.92 0.87
C GLN A 182 -10.56 16.81 1.73
N VAL A 183 -9.80 15.91 1.12
CA VAL A 183 -9.12 14.81 1.83
C VAL A 183 -8.15 15.36 2.88
N MET A 184 -7.40 16.41 2.54
CA MET A 184 -6.44 17.03 3.44
C MET A 184 -7.05 17.66 4.70
N LYS A 185 -8.38 17.87 4.75
CA LYS A 185 -9.08 18.27 5.98
C LYS A 185 -9.00 17.22 7.09
N PHE A 186 -8.72 15.97 6.75
CA PHE A 186 -8.55 14.87 7.70
C PHE A 186 -7.09 14.69 8.15
N GLN A 187 -6.17 15.55 7.71
CA GLN A 187 -4.77 15.49 8.12
C GLN A 187 -4.63 15.73 9.63
N ARG A 188 -3.94 14.82 10.29
CA ARG A 188 -3.67 14.89 11.74
C ARG A 188 -2.50 15.82 12.03
N LYS A 189 -2.35 16.19 13.31
CA LYS A 189 -1.24 17.02 13.80
C LYS A 189 0.15 16.45 13.51
N ASN A 190 0.28 15.12 13.42
CA ASN A 190 1.52 14.44 13.08
C ASN A 190 1.81 14.38 11.57
N GLY A 191 0.97 15.01 10.73
CA GLY A 191 1.11 15.06 9.27
C GLY A 191 0.45 13.91 8.51
N SER A 192 0.04 12.84 9.18
CA SER A 192 -0.60 11.70 8.54
C SER A 192 -2.08 11.94 8.23
N LEU A 193 -2.57 11.25 7.21
CA LEU A 193 -3.99 10.93 7.07
C LEU A 193 -4.27 9.60 7.78
N PHE A 194 -5.14 9.62 8.78
CA PHE A 194 -5.57 8.43 9.54
C PHE A 194 -4.46 7.55 10.16
N ASN A 195 -3.25 8.09 10.39
CA ASN A 195 -2.04 7.31 10.73
C ASN A 195 -1.70 6.22 9.69
N SER A 196 -2.16 6.38 8.45
CA SER A 196 -1.96 5.46 7.34
C SER A 196 -0.82 5.96 6.44
N PRO A 197 0.33 5.26 6.36
CA PRO A 197 1.38 5.60 5.42
C PRO A 197 0.92 5.54 3.96
N SER A 198 0.12 4.54 3.56
CA SER A 198 -0.41 4.43 2.19
C SER A 198 -1.24 5.64 1.79
N THR A 199 -2.22 6.01 2.61
CA THR A 199 -3.12 7.15 2.35
C THR A 199 -2.35 8.47 2.38
N THR A 200 -1.38 8.60 3.29
CA THR A 200 -0.52 9.80 3.37
C THR A 200 0.41 9.92 2.15
N ALA A 201 0.95 8.80 1.66
CA ALA A 201 1.76 8.77 0.45
C ALA A 201 0.93 9.11 -0.80
N ALA A 202 -0.28 8.58 -0.91
CA ALA A 202 -1.20 8.94 -1.99
C ALA A 202 -1.51 10.44 -2.00
N ALA A 203 -1.78 11.03 -0.83
CA ALA A 203 -1.95 12.48 -0.73
C ALA A 203 -0.73 13.25 -1.22
N LEU A 204 0.48 12.84 -0.80
CA LEU A 204 1.73 13.50 -1.22
C LEU A 204 2.01 13.37 -2.72
N ILE A 205 1.59 12.26 -3.36
CA ILE A 205 1.69 12.06 -4.81
C ILE A 205 0.80 13.07 -5.57
N HIS A 206 -0.40 13.34 -5.06
CA HIS A 206 -1.38 14.19 -5.74
C HIS A 206 -1.29 15.67 -5.36
N ASN A 207 -0.90 15.98 -4.12
CA ASN A 207 -0.78 17.33 -3.60
C ASN A 207 0.42 17.39 -2.64
N PHE A 208 1.47 18.07 -3.07
CA PHE A 208 2.67 18.19 -2.25
C PHE A 208 2.35 18.88 -0.91
N ASP A 209 2.68 18.24 0.20
CA ASP A 209 2.44 18.75 1.55
C ASP A 209 3.63 18.43 2.48
N ASP A 210 4.19 19.47 3.11
CA ASP A 210 5.39 19.35 3.94
C ASP A 210 5.17 18.47 5.17
N LYS A 211 3.97 18.48 5.77
CA LYS A 211 3.68 17.69 6.98
C LYS A 211 3.52 16.21 6.64
N ALA A 212 2.88 15.90 5.52
CA ALA A 212 2.79 14.54 4.98
C ALA A 212 4.19 14.00 4.65
N LEU A 213 5.05 14.82 4.01
CA LEU A 213 6.44 14.46 3.75
C LEU A 213 7.22 14.21 5.05
N GLN A 214 7.07 15.05 6.08
CA GLN A 214 7.69 14.85 7.39
C GLN A 214 7.23 13.54 8.05
N TYR A 215 5.93 13.25 8.01
CA TYR A 215 5.39 11.99 8.54
C TYR A 215 6.01 10.77 7.84
N LEU A 216 6.11 10.81 6.51
CA LEU A 216 6.70 9.72 5.74
C LEU A 216 8.20 9.58 5.97
N ASN A 217 8.95 10.68 6.11
CA ASN A 217 10.36 10.62 6.52
C ASN A 217 10.53 9.91 7.88
N LEU A 218 9.66 10.20 8.86
CA LEU A 218 9.67 9.50 10.14
C LEU A 218 9.32 8.03 9.99
N PHE A 219 8.33 7.69 9.16
CA PHE A 219 7.99 6.31 8.83
C PHE A 219 9.20 5.57 8.22
N VAL A 220 9.89 6.19 7.26
CA VAL A 220 11.03 5.55 6.60
C VAL A 220 12.28 5.47 7.49
N SER A 221 12.47 6.40 8.41
CA SER A 221 13.59 6.35 9.37
C SER A 221 13.56 5.11 10.26
N LYS A 222 12.38 4.52 10.49
CA LYS A 222 12.21 3.29 11.27
C LYS A 222 12.76 2.04 10.58
N PHE A 223 12.88 2.02 9.25
CA PHE A 223 13.54 0.92 8.53
C PHE A 223 15.04 0.84 8.87
N GLY A 224 15.67 1.96 9.26
CA GLY A 224 17.10 2.04 9.58
C GLY A 224 17.43 1.82 11.07
N GLY A 225 16.44 1.72 11.95
CA GLY A 225 16.63 1.58 13.40
C GLY A 225 17.01 0.17 13.88
N SER A 226 16.73 -0.87 13.07
CA SER A 226 17.04 -2.27 13.40
C SER A 226 18.42 -2.73 12.88
N GLY A 227 19.27 -1.82 12.37
CA GLY A 227 20.51 -2.22 11.67
C GLY A 227 21.75 -1.33 11.84
N ARG A 228 21.77 -0.36 12.75
CA ARG A 228 23.00 0.39 13.07
C ARG A 228 23.26 0.41 14.57
N SER A 229 23.72 -0.73 15.08
CA SER A 229 24.54 -0.78 16.29
C SER A 229 25.76 -1.65 16.01
N SER A 230 26.94 -1.10 16.29
CA SER A 230 28.31 -1.58 16.02
C SER A 230 28.70 -1.57 14.52
N HIS A 231 29.66 -0.80 14.02
CA HIS A 231 30.86 -0.24 14.62
C HIS A 231 31.18 1.15 14.06
N LEU A 232 31.32 2.14 14.96
CA LEU A 232 32.33 3.18 14.85
C LEU A 232 33.37 2.85 15.92
N SER A 233 34.61 2.56 15.52
CA SER A 233 35.83 2.70 16.34
C SER A 233 37.05 2.43 15.46
N LEU A 234 37.78 3.52 15.17
CA LEU A 234 39.11 3.65 14.57
C LEU A 234 39.26 3.35 13.07
#